data_AF-A0A097QQW4-F1
#
_entry.id   AF-A0A097QQW4-F1
#
_cell.length_a   1.000
_cell.length_b   1.000
_cell.length_c   1.000
_cell.angle_alpha   90.00
_cell.angle_beta   90.00
_cell.angle_gamma   90.00
#
_symmetry.space_group_name_H-M   'P 1'
#
loop_
_entity.id
_entity.type
_entity.pdbx_description
1 polymer ?
#
loop_
_entity_poly.entity_id
_entity_poly.type
_entity_poly.pdbx_seq_one_letter_code
_entity_poly.pdbx_strand_id
1 'polypeptide(L)'
;MPKDKIPKLFDGSVDELTKPTKAKSRKEQSLKKEKMQKTLYVSRDMNMKLIQLYAEEGRRQSAIVEDAVNLYYYLRLALGEKKFEELLSAVKREDPEFLRDYLAKLKP
;
A
#
# COMPACT_ATOMS: atom_id res chain seq x y z
N MET A 1 23.96 -1.16 48.19
CA MET A 1 23.02 -0.36 47.38
C MET A 1 23.69 0.93 46.92
N PRO A 2 23.80 1.18 45.61
CA PRO A 2 23.98 2.52 45.08
C PRO A 2 22.87 2.86 44.07
N LYS A 3 21.92 3.64 44.58
CA LYS A 3 21.11 4.70 43.97
C LYS A 3 21.10 4.82 42.44
N ASP A 4 19.88 4.72 41.93
CA ASP A 4 19.37 5.16 40.65
C ASP A 4 20.09 6.40 40.09
N LYS A 5 20.81 6.23 38.98
CA LYS A 5 21.18 7.35 38.11
C LYS A 5 20.20 7.40 36.94
N ILE A 6 19.14 8.19 37.14
CA ILE A 6 18.26 8.63 36.07
C ILE A 6 19.14 9.28 34.99
N PRO A 7 19.06 8.87 33.70
CA PRO A 7 19.82 9.52 32.66
C PRO A 7 19.38 10.98 32.56
N LYS A 8 20.31 11.90 32.81
CA LYS A 8 20.11 13.34 32.61
C LYS A 8 19.73 13.57 31.16
N LEU A 9 18.47 13.85 30.90
CA LEU A 9 17.97 14.02 29.54
C LEU A 9 18.36 15.38 28.94
N PHE A 10 18.80 16.37 29.72
CA PHE A 10 19.22 17.67 29.22
C PHE A 10 20.21 18.32 30.21
N ASP A 11 21.49 18.44 29.86
CA ASP A 11 22.45 19.33 30.52
C ASP A 11 22.33 20.69 29.82
N GLY A 12 21.77 21.68 30.51
CA GLY A 12 21.17 22.86 29.91
C GLY A 12 22.06 23.71 28.98
N SER A 13 21.45 24.14 27.87
CA SER A 13 21.53 25.51 27.38
C SER A 13 20.36 25.78 26.44
N VAL A 14 19.76 26.97 26.53
CA VAL A 14 18.70 27.43 25.60
C VAL A 14 19.22 27.51 24.15
N ASP A 15 20.54 27.55 23.97
CA ASP A 15 21.21 27.48 22.66
C ASP A 15 21.11 26.12 21.95
N GLU A 16 20.73 25.04 22.63
CA GLU A 16 20.47 23.75 21.96
C GLU A 16 19.07 23.71 21.31
N LEU A 17 18.12 24.52 21.79
CA LEU A 17 16.75 24.56 21.26
C LEU A 17 16.62 25.38 19.98
N THR A 18 17.59 26.25 19.67
CA THR A 18 17.55 27.19 18.54
C THR A 18 18.48 26.82 17.39
N LYS A 19 19.35 25.82 17.56
CA LYS A 19 20.21 25.33 16.47
C LYS A 19 19.52 24.20 15.72
N PRO A 20 19.47 24.25 14.37
CA PRO A 20 18.95 23.13 13.60
C PRO A 20 19.84 21.92 13.89
N THR A 21 19.26 20.91 14.53
CA THR A 21 19.93 19.65 14.81
C THR A 21 20.37 19.11 13.46
N LYS A 22 21.68 19.07 13.18
CA LYS A 22 22.18 18.36 11.99
C LYS A 22 21.59 16.97 12.07
N ALA A 23 20.76 16.61 11.08
CA ALA A 23 20.12 15.32 11.04
C ALA A 23 21.21 14.28 11.28
N LYS A 24 21.18 13.62 12.45
CA LYS A 24 21.89 12.36 12.61
C LYS A 24 21.41 11.55 11.43
N SER A 25 22.31 11.23 10.50
CA SER A 25 22.02 10.31 9.42
C SER A 25 21.41 9.09 10.11
N ARG A 26 20.09 8.97 10.07
CA ARG A 26 19.46 7.68 10.33
C ARG A 26 20.17 6.83 9.30
N LYS A 27 21.05 5.94 9.77
CA LYS A 27 21.39 4.78 8.98
C LYS A 27 20.04 4.28 8.54
N GLU A 28 19.69 4.52 7.28
CA GLU A 28 18.61 3.81 6.65
C GLU A 28 18.97 2.37 6.98
N GLN A 29 18.22 1.78 7.92
CA GLN A 29 18.21 0.35 8.02
C GLN A 29 17.77 -0.01 6.62
N SER A 30 18.73 -0.46 5.83
CA SER A 30 18.44 -1.12 4.58
C SER A 30 17.54 -2.24 5.01
N LEU A 31 16.23 -2.02 4.90
CA LEU A 31 15.29 -3.06 4.59
C LEU A 31 15.99 -3.70 3.42
N LYS A 32 16.69 -4.81 3.70
CA LYS A 32 17.06 -5.74 2.67
C LYS A 32 15.77 -5.84 1.89
N LYS A 33 15.78 -5.33 0.67
CA LYS A 33 14.76 -5.64 -0.31
C LYS A 33 14.92 -7.13 -0.50
N GLU A 34 14.47 -7.91 0.47
CA GLU A 34 14.14 -9.30 0.32
C GLU A 34 13.05 -9.22 -0.73
N LYS A 35 13.47 -9.26 -2.00
CA LYS A 35 12.62 -9.68 -3.08
C LYS A 35 12.23 -11.09 -2.71
N MET A 36 11.22 -11.22 -1.86
CA MET A 36 10.56 -12.47 -1.60
C MET A 36 9.87 -12.81 -2.91
N GLN A 37 10.55 -13.53 -3.79
CA GLN A 37 9.90 -14.17 -4.92
C GLN A 37 8.93 -15.20 -4.34
N LYS A 38 7.67 -14.81 -4.17
CA LYS A 38 6.60 -15.70 -3.77
C LYS A 38 5.84 -16.06 -5.04
N THR A 39 5.88 -17.34 -5.42
CA THR A 39 5.07 -17.88 -6.50
C THR A 39 3.62 -17.91 -6.04
N LEU A 40 2.74 -17.18 -6.73
CA LEU A 40 1.30 -17.23 -6.49
C LEU A 40 0.68 -18.29 -7.41
N TYR A 41 0.05 -19.30 -6.82
CA TYR A 41 -0.75 -20.26 -7.57
C TYR A 41 -2.16 -19.70 -7.75
N VAL A 42 -2.60 -19.58 -9.01
CA VAL A 42 -3.92 -19.09 -9.39
C VAL A 42 -4.64 -20.12 -10.26
N SER A 43 -5.95 -20.00 -10.40
CA SER A 43 -6.72 -20.85 -11.33
C SER A 43 -6.28 -20.62 -12.77
N ARG A 44 -6.56 -21.61 -13.63
CA ARG A 44 -6.25 -21.53 -15.07
C ARG A 44 -6.91 -20.31 -15.72
N ASP A 45 -8.17 -20.04 -15.40
CA ASP A 45 -8.93 -18.92 -15.98
C ASP A 45 -8.34 -17.57 -15.57
N MET A 46 -7.92 -17.44 -14.31
CA MET A 46 -7.27 -16.22 -13.81
C MET A 46 -5.91 -16.01 -14.48
N ASN A 47 -5.14 -17.08 -14.68
CA ASN A 47 -3.88 -16.99 -15.41
C ASN A 47 -4.10 -16.53 -16.86
N MET A 48 -5.13 -17.03 -17.54
CA MET A 48 -5.48 -16.58 -18.89
C MET A 48 -5.86 -15.09 -18.92
N LYS A 49 -6.69 -14.63 -17.97
CA LYS A 49 -7.05 -13.20 -17.83
C LYS A 49 -5.78 -12.34 -17.60
N LEU A 50 -4.85 -12.78 -16.76
CA LEU A 50 -3.57 -12.08 -16.51
C LEU A 50 -2.65 -12.05 -17.74
N ILE A 51 -2.60 -13.14 -18.53
CA ILE A 51 -1.84 -13.19 -19.79
C ILE A 51 -2.43 -12.20 -20.80
N GLN A 52 -3.75 -12.12 -20.89
CA GLN A 52 -4.42 -11.17 -21.78
C GLN A 52 -4.12 -9.72 -21.39
N LEU A 53 -4.28 -9.37 -20.10
CA LEU A 53 -3.95 -8.03 -19.60
C LEU A 53 -2.47 -7.67 -19.81
N TYR A 54 -1.57 -8.64 -19.64
CA TYR A 54 -0.15 -8.47 -19.96
C TYR A 54 0.07 -8.13 -21.44
N ALA A 55 -0.61 -8.85 -22.35
CA ALA A 55 -0.47 -8.65 -23.78
C ALA A 55 -1.01 -7.30 -24.25
N GLU A 56 -2.09 -6.81 -23.63
CA GLU A 56 -2.73 -5.54 -23.96
C GLU A 56 -1.95 -4.32 -23.42
N GLU A 57 -1.45 -4.38 -22.17
CA GLU A 57 -0.78 -3.24 -21.53
C GLU A 57 0.75 -3.23 -21.72
N GLY A 58 1.35 -4.35 -22.13
CA GLY A 58 2.81 -4.51 -22.23
C GLY A 58 3.54 -4.46 -20.88
N ARG A 59 2.82 -4.60 -19.76
CA ARG A 59 3.34 -4.49 -18.39
C ARG A 59 3.58 -5.87 -17.79
N ARG A 60 4.59 -6.03 -16.93
CA ARG A 60 4.87 -7.31 -16.23
C ARG A 60 3.68 -7.77 -15.40
N GLN A 61 3.36 -9.06 -15.45
CA GLN A 61 2.27 -9.66 -14.65
C GLN A 61 2.37 -9.34 -13.16
N SER A 62 3.59 -9.32 -12.61
CA SER A 62 3.82 -8.97 -11.20
C SER A 62 3.34 -7.55 -10.88
N ALA A 63 3.55 -6.59 -11.78
CA ALA A 63 3.12 -5.21 -11.57
C ALA A 63 1.59 -5.08 -11.64
N ILE A 64 0.94 -5.80 -12.57
CA ILE A 64 -0.52 -5.85 -12.68
C ILE A 64 -1.13 -6.40 -11.38
N VAL A 65 -0.56 -7.48 -10.85
CA VAL A 65 -1.03 -8.09 -9.59
C VAL A 65 -0.79 -7.16 -8.41
N GLU A 66 0.38 -6.55 -8.30
CA GLU A 66 0.69 -5.59 -7.23
C GLU A 66 -0.27 -4.38 -7.25
N ASP A 67 -0.51 -3.81 -8.43
CA ASP A 67 -1.45 -2.69 -8.58
C ASP A 67 -2.88 -3.11 -8.21
N ALA A 68 -3.34 -4.28 -8.64
CA ALA A 68 -4.67 -4.77 -8.31
C ALA A 68 -4.87 -4.96 -6.80
N VAL A 69 -3.87 -5.52 -6.11
CA VAL A 69 -3.91 -5.68 -4.64
C VAL A 69 -3.93 -4.33 -3.94
N ASN A 70 -3.07 -3.40 -4.36
CA ASN A 70 -3.04 -2.05 -3.81
C ASN A 70 -4.36 -1.32 -4.05
N LEU A 71 -4.92 -1.42 -5.26
CA LEU A 71 -6.20 -0.80 -5.61
C LEU A 71 -7.32 -1.33 -4.72
N TYR A 72 -7.43 -2.65 -4.55
CA TYR A 72 -8.41 -3.26 -3.66
C TYR A 72 -8.29 -2.71 -2.23
N TYR A 73 -7.07 -2.66 -1.71
CA TYR A 73 -6.79 -2.19 -0.35
C TYR A 73 -7.18 -0.72 -0.16
N TYR A 74 -6.74 0.17 -1.05
CA TYR A 74 -7.00 1.60 -0.92
C TYR A 74 -8.45 1.98 -1.25
N LEU A 75 -9.13 1.27 -2.15
CA LEU A 75 -10.56 1.45 -2.37
C LEU A 75 -11.37 1.11 -1.12
N ARG A 76 -11.03 0.02 -0.43
CA ARG A 76 -11.69 -0.35 0.83
C ARG A 76 -11.53 0.75 1.88
N LEU A 77 -10.33 1.30 2.01
CA LEU A 77 -10.06 2.39 2.95
C LEU A 77 -10.80 3.69 2.60
N ALA A 78 -10.84 4.05 1.31
CA ALA A 78 -11.43 5.30 0.86
C ALA A 78 -12.97 5.31 0.90
N LEU A 79 -13.62 4.21 0.51
CA LEU A 79 -15.08 4.14 0.39
C LEU A 79 -15.79 3.79 1.71
N GLY A 80 -15.08 3.16 2.65
CA GLY A 80 -15.68 2.53 3.83
C GLY A 80 -16.40 1.23 3.49
N GLU A 81 -16.72 0.41 4.51
CA GLU A 81 -17.15 -0.98 4.29
C GLU A 81 -18.42 -1.11 3.45
N LYS A 82 -19.48 -0.33 3.73
CA LYS A 82 -20.77 -0.46 3.04
C LYS A 82 -20.69 -0.19 1.53
N LYS A 83 -20.05 0.93 1.14
CA LYS A 83 -19.89 1.30 -0.27
C LYS A 83 -18.92 0.36 -0.99
N PHE A 84 -17.88 -0.09 -0.29
CA PHE A 84 -16.95 -1.05 -0.85
C PHE A 84 -17.59 -2.42 -1.12
N GLU A 85 -18.46 -2.91 -0.23
CA GLU A 85 -19.22 -4.13 -0.45
C GLU A 85 -20.18 -4.02 -1.64
N GLU A 86 -20.85 -2.87 -1.79
CA GLU A 86 -21.70 -2.59 -2.95
C GLU A 86 -20.90 -2.64 -4.26
N LEU A 87 -19.73 -1.98 -4.30
CA LEU A 87 -18.81 -2.04 -5.44
C LEU A 87 -18.36 -3.48 -5.73
N LEU A 88 -17.97 -4.24 -4.71
CA LEU A 88 -17.57 -5.64 -4.90
C LEU A 88 -18.71 -6.52 -5.39
N SER A 89 -19.95 -6.24 -4.97
CA SER A 89 -21.11 -6.97 -5.47
C SER A 89 -21.27 -6.81 -6.98
N ALA A 90 -20.96 -5.62 -7.50
CA ALA A 90 -20.97 -5.34 -8.92
C ALA A 90 -19.84 -6.05 -9.67
N VAL A 91 -18.62 -6.00 -9.12
CA VAL A 91 -17.47 -6.73 -9.70
C VAL A 91 -17.78 -8.23 -9.78
N LYS A 92 -18.39 -8.82 -8.76
CA LYS A 92 -18.78 -10.25 -8.74
C LYS A 92 -19.84 -10.62 -9.77
N ARG A 93 -20.67 -9.67 -10.20
CA ARG A 93 -21.66 -9.87 -11.26
C ARG A 93 -21.03 -9.86 -12.66
N GLU A 94 -19.72 -9.58 -12.76
CA GLU A 94 -18.99 -9.44 -14.02
C GLU A 94 -19.71 -8.49 -15.00
N ASP A 95 -20.25 -7.38 -14.47
CA ASP A 95 -21.01 -6.36 -15.21
C ASP A 95 -20.16 -5.07 -15.37
N PRO A 96 -19.44 -4.91 -16.50
CA PRO A 96 -18.58 -3.75 -16.73
C PRO A 96 -19.35 -2.44 -16.86
N GLU A 97 -20.56 -2.48 -17.42
CA GLU A 97 -21.43 -1.33 -17.62
C GLU A 97 -21.88 -0.76 -16.27
N PHE A 98 -22.36 -1.62 -15.36
CA PHE A 98 -22.70 -1.19 -14.01
C PHE A 98 -21.50 -0.58 -13.29
N LEU A 99 -20.31 -1.17 -13.41
CA LEU A 99 -19.10 -0.65 -12.76
C LEU A 99 -18.76 0.76 -13.26
N ARG A 100 -18.89 1.01 -14.57
CA ARG A 100 -18.69 2.34 -15.16
C ARG A 100 -19.69 3.34 -14.58
N ASP A 101 -20.96 2.98 -14.53
CA ASP A 101 -22.03 3.83 -14.00
C ASP A 101 -21.86 4.11 -12.51
N TYR A 102 -21.47 3.11 -11.72
CA TYR A 102 -21.20 3.25 -10.30
C TYR A 102 -20.02 4.19 -10.03
N LEU A 103 -18.92 4.02 -10.76
CA LEU A 103 -17.75 4.89 -10.65
C LEU A 103 -18.06 6.33 -11.10
N ALA A 104 -18.92 6.51 -12.11
CA ALA A 104 -19.36 7.83 -12.55
C ALA A 104 -20.12 8.57 -11.44
N LYS A 105 -20.93 7.88 -10.64
CA LYS A 105 -21.67 8.44 -9.49
C LYS A 105 -20.78 8.81 -8.31
N LEU A 106 -19.55 8.30 -8.24
CA LEU A 106 -18.58 8.59 -7.19
C LEU A 106 -17.73 9.84 -7.48
N LYS A 107 -17.83 10.42 -8.68
CA LYS A 107 -17.15 11.70 -8.98
C LYS A 107 -17.80 12.83 -8.17
N PRO A 108 -17.01 13.71 -7.53
CA PRO A 108 -17.51 14.89 -6.84
C PRO A 108 -18.19 15.88 -7.79
#